data_AF-A0A0U5L0L8-F1
#
_entry.id   AF-A0A0U5L0L8-F1
#
_cell.length_a   1.000
_cell.length_b   1.000
_cell.length_c   1.000
_cell.angle_alpha   90.00
_cell.angle_beta   90.00
_cell.angle_gamma   90.00
#
_symmetry.space_group_name_H-M   'P 1'
#
loop_
_entity.id
_entity.type
_entity.pdbx_description
1 polymer ?
#
loop_
_entity_poly.entity_id
_entity_poly.type
_entity_poly.pdbx_seq_one_letter_code
_entity_poly.pdbx_strand_id
1 'polypeptide(L)'
;MMISTESLNSLHQSVTMSSREIAELTGITHGEVKRLINSLETAQRLTEPLTAWDYESASGEVRQEYRLNKRDSLLAVARLSPGFTAEALDRWQAREQVNHLPDFTNPAVAARAWAEQFEQRQAAEKQLALFAPKAEFFDRYVTVDESLGFRQVCKMLKAKETDFRQFLLERNVMYRINNSMAPHQQHIAAGRFTLRAGVGENAHTFSQARFTAKGVKWIASLWASHLAAHPRGAAA
;
A
#
# COMPACT_ATOMS: atom_id res chain seq x y z
N MET A 1 39.20 -2.87 -7.84
CA MET A 1 38.74 -1.47 -7.77
C MET A 1 38.53 -1.14 -6.30
N MET A 2 39.41 -0.34 -5.71
CA MET A 2 39.21 0.17 -4.35
C MET A 2 38.16 1.28 -4.44
N ILE A 3 37.05 1.10 -3.72
CA ILE A 3 36.03 2.13 -3.61
C ILE A 3 36.64 3.21 -2.72
N SER A 4 37.07 4.32 -3.32
CA SER A 4 37.65 5.46 -2.61
C SER A 4 36.69 5.90 -1.49
N THR A 5 37.17 5.87 -0.26
CA THR A 5 36.47 6.32 0.96
C THR A 5 36.02 7.79 0.90
N GLU A 6 36.51 8.55 -0.07
CA GLU A 6 36.09 9.92 -0.36
C GLU A 6 34.63 10.03 -0.79
N SER A 7 34.03 8.99 -1.40
CA SER A 7 32.63 9.01 -1.84
C SER A 7 31.61 8.86 -0.70
N LEU A 8 32.02 8.38 0.48
CA LEU A 8 31.12 8.26 1.64
C LEU A 8 30.96 9.58 2.42
N ASN A 9 31.92 10.50 2.33
CA ASN A 9 31.82 11.81 3.00
C ASN A 9 30.87 12.78 2.28
N SER A 10 30.62 12.62 0.98
CA SER A 10 29.67 13.48 0.25
C SER A 10 28.19 13.14 0.53
N LEU A 11 27.89 12.02 1.20
CA LEU A 11 26.54 11.62 1.59
C LEU A 11 26.04 12.28 2.89
N HIS A 12 26.93 12.98 3.60
CA HIS A 12 26.65 13.67 4.85
C HIS A 12 26.83 15.18 4.71
N GLN A 13 26.28 15.79 3.64
CA GLN A 13 26.02 17.23 3.73
C GLN A 13 25.01 17.43 4.85
N SER A 14 25.47 17.98 5.98
CA SER A 14 24.63 18.20 7.15
C SER A 14 23.48 19.13 6.77
N VAL A 15 22.31 18.53 6.57
CA VAL A 15 21.07 19.26 6.29
C VAL A 15 20.81 20.13 7.51
N THR A 16 20.97 21.44 7.33
CA THR A 16 20.75 22.46 8.36
C THR A 16 19.56 23.32 7.99
N MET A 17 18.95 23.94 8.99
CA MET A 17 17.88 24.90 8.85
C MET A 17 18.33 26.24 9.43
N SER A 18 18.10 27.32 8.69
CA SER A 18 18.50 28.64 9.15
C SER A 18 17.50 29.23 10.15
N SER A 19 17.98 30.08 11.05
CA SER A 19 17.12 30.87 11.96
C SER A 19 16.12 31.76 11.21
N ARG A 20 16.39 32.12 9.95
CA ARG A 20 15.46 32.85 9.08
C ARG A 20 14.35 31.96 8.56
N GLU A 21 14.69 30.76 8.09
CA GLU A 21 13.70 29.76 7.68
C GLU A 21 12.77 29.42 8.85
N ILE A 22 13.31 29.28 10.08
CA ILE A 22 12.49 29.06 11.29
C ILE A 22 11.55 30.24 11.56
N ALA A 23 12.01 31.47 11.36
CA ALA A 23 11.19 32.67 11.49
C ALA A 23 10.03 32.67 10.48
N GLU A 24 10.32 32.35 9.22
CA GLU A 24 9.31 32.21 8.16
C GLU A 24 8.30 31.09 8.46
N LEU A 25 8.77 29.93 8.93
CA LEU A 25 7.92 28.77 9.26
C LEU A 25 6.99 29.03 10.45
N THR A 26 7.45 29.79 11.44
CA THR A 26 6.70 30.04 12.69
C THR A 26 5.92 31.35 12.65
N GLY A 27 6.18 32.23 11.68
CA GLY A 27 5.62 33.58 11.61
C GLY A 27 6.16 34.53 12.68
N ILE A 28 7.22 34.13 13.39
CA ILE A 28 7.86 34.90 14.47
C ILE A 28 9.02 35.71 13.90
N THR A 29 9.33 36.86 14.49
CA THR A 29 10.40 37.73 13.97
C THR A 29 11.77 37.05 14.11
N HIS A 30 12.66 37.26 13.13
CA HIS A 30 14.01 36.69 13.14
C HIS A 30 14.79 37.02 14.43
N GLY A 31 14.59 38.22 14.98
CA GLY A 31 15.21 38.63 16.24
C GLY A 31 14.76 37.79 17.44
N GLU A 32 13.46 37.49 17.55
CA GLU A 32 12.92 36.64 18.62
C GLU A 32 13.39 35.19 18.46
N VAL A 33 13.44 34.67 17.22
CA VAL A 33 14.00 33.35 16.94
C VAL A 33 15.46 33.26 17.39
N LYS A 34 16.30 34.24 17.04
CA LYS A 34 17.69 34.30 17.48
C LYS A 34 17.81 34.38 19.00
N ARG A 35 16.96 35.16 19.66
CA ARG A 35 16.95 35.29 21.13
C ARG A 35 16.64 33.95 21.79
N LEU A 36 15.67 33.20 21.26
CA LEU A 36 15.37 31.85 21.75
C LEU A 36 16.56 30.90 21.54
N ILE A 37 17.17 30.90 20.36
CA ILE A 37 18.30 30.01 20.05
C ILE A 37 19.47 30.27 21.01
N ASN A 38 19.82 31.54 21.27
CA ASN A 38 20.84 31.90 22.25
C ASN A 38 20.48 31.47 23.67
N SER A 39 19.19 31.53 24.04
CA SER A 39 18.71 31.01 25.33
C SER A 39 18.85 29.49 25.41
N LEU A 40 18.58 28.76 24.33
CA LEU A 40 18.77 27.30 24.25
C LEU A 40 20.26 26.91 24.34
N GLU A 41 21.15 27.68 23.71
CA GLU A 41 22.59 27.51 23.82
C GLU A 41 23.07 27.75 25.25
N THR A 42 22.66 28.87 25.87
CA THR A 42 23.01 29.22 27.25
C THR A 42 22.54 28.14 28.23
N ALA A 43 21.36 27.56 27.99
CA ALA A 43 20.81 26.47 28.79
C ALA A 43 21.39 25.08 28.45
N GLN A 44 22.38 25.00 27.56
CA GLN A 44 23.01 23.76 27.09
C GLN A 44 22.01 22.72 26.57
N ARG A 45 20.98 23.17 25.85
CA ARG A 45 19.93 22.30 25.27
C ARG A 45 20.20 21.91 23.82
N LEU A 46 21.05 22.66 23.12
CA LEU A 46 21.51 22.36 21.76
C LEU A 46 22.49 21.18 21.77
N THR A 47 22.48 20.38 20.71
CA THR A 47 23.41 19.25 20.55
C THR A 47 24.73 19.69 19.94
N GLU A 48 24.73 20.77 19.17
CA GLU A 48 25.91 21.31 18.49
C GLU A 48 26.17 22.76 18.91
N PRO A 49 27.43 23.21 18.91
CA PRO A 49 27.77 24.61 19.18
C PRO A 49 27.19 25.52 18.11
N LEU A 50 26.72 26.71 18.52
CA LEU A 50 26.07 27.63 17.61
C LEU A 50 27.10 28.30 16.69
N THR A 51 26.86 28.24 15.38
CA THR A 51 27.68 28.95 14.38
C THR A 51 26.86 30.04 13.72
N ALA A 52 27.38 31.28 13.77
CA ALA A 52 26.80 32.44 13.11
C ALA A 52 27.32 32.55 11.68
N TRP A 53 26.44 32.89 10.75
CA TRP A 53 26.73 33.09 9.33
C TRP A 53 26.21 34.44 8.87
N ASP A 54 27.05 35.16 8.14
CA ASP A 54 26.72 36.43 7.51
C ASP A 54 25.81 36.21 6.31
N TYR A 55 24.79 37.04 6.17
CA TYR A 55 23.93 37.10 5.00
C TYR A 55 23.55 38.54 4.69
N GLU A 56 23.28 38.83 3.42
CA GLU A 56 22.78 40.11 2.99
C GLU A 56 21.26 40.15 3.12
N SER A 57 20.75 41.09 3.91
CA SER A 57 19.32 41.33 4.07
C SER A 57 18.73 41.95 2.81
N ALA A 58 17.41 41.90 2.66
CA ALA A 58 16.70 42.55 1.54
C ALA A 58 16.93 44.08 1.48
N SER A 59 17.38 44.69 2.58
CA SER A 59 17.77 46.10 2.66
C SER A 59 19.24 46.38 2.29
N GLY A 60 20.02 45.38 1.90
CA GLY A 60 21.46 45.50 1.62
C GLY A 60 22.35 45.54 2.88
N GLU A 61 21.77 45.34 4.07
CA GLU A 61 22.52 45.25 5.32
C GLU A 61 23.06 43.83 5.54
N VAL A 62 24.33 43.71 5.94
CA VAL A 62 24.89 42.43 6.37
C VAL A 62 24.38 42.11 7.78
N ARG A 63 23.71 40.96 7.91
CA ARG A 63 23.14 40.46 9.17
C ARG A 63 23.59 39.04 9.43
N GLN A 64 23.44 38.61 10.68
CA GLN A 64 23.86 37.29 11.16
C GLN A 64 22.67 36.35 11.30
N GLU A 65 22.79 35.13 10.81
CA GLU A 65 21.87 34.02 11.03
C GLU A 65 22.56 32.84 11.72
N TYR A 66 21.78 32.00 12.40
CA TYR A 66 22.25 30.72 12.92
C TYR A 66 21.79 29.57 12.04
N ARG A 67 22.60 28.51 11.94
CA ARG A 67 22.24 27.26 11.27
C ARG A 67 22.17 26.13 12.28
N LEU A 68 21.03 25.45 12.33
CA LEU A 68 20.75 24.38 13.27
C LEU A 68 20.65 23.05 12.55
N ASN A 69 21.13 21.98 13.18
CA ASN A 69 20.84 20.62 12.74
C ASN A 69 19.34 20.30 12.88
N LYS A 70 18.91 19.16 12.33
CA LYS A 70 17.51 18.73 12.35
C LYS A 70 16.90 18.67 13.76
N ARG A 71 17.64 18.23 14.78
CA ARG A 71 17.11 18.09 16.15
C ARG A 71 16.87 19.47 16.77
N ASP A 72 17.87 20.32 16.66
CA ASP A 72 17.87 21.63 17.32
C ASP A 72 16.91 22.60 16.64
N SER A 73 16.72 22.48 15.31
CA SER A 73 15.68 23.23 14.59
C SER A 73 14.27 22.81 15.00
N LEU A 74 14.00 21.50 15.16
CA LEU A 74 12.73 21.00 15.67
C LEU A 74 12.45 21.47 17.10
N LEU A 75 13.48 21.47 17.97
CA LEU A 75 13.37 21.99 19.33
C LEU A 75 13.01 23.49 19.34
N ALA A 76 13.66 24.29 18.48
CA ALA A 76 13.38 25.71 18.34
C ALA A 76 11.94 25.94 17.87
N VAL A 77 11.50 25.26 16.81
CA VAL A 77 10.12 25.35 16.27
C VAL A 77 9.09 24.96 17.32
N ALA A 78 9.31 23.86 18.05
CA ALA A 78 8.36 23.39 19.06
C ALA A 78 8.19 24.41 20.21
N ARG A 79 9.26 25.13 20.61
CA ARG A 79 9.18 26.19 21.63
C ARG A 79 8.54 27.48 21.11
N LEU A 80 8.74 27.79 19.84
CA LEU A 80 8.20 28.98 19.18
C LEU A 80 6.72 28.86 18.87
N SER A 81 6.24 27.65 18.59
CA SER A 81 4.83 27.39 18.30
C SER A 81 4.21 26.49 19.37
N PRO A 82 3.64 27.07 20.45
CA PRO A 82 2.84 26.33 21.41
C PRO A 82 1.66 25.61 20.73
N GLY A 83 1.08 26.19 19.68
CA GLY A 83 0.02 25.57 18.87
C GLY A 83 0.48 24.29 18.19
N PHE A 84 1.68 24.26 17.61
CA PHE A 84 2.28 23.04 17.05
C PHE A 84 2.42 21.94 18.12
N THR A 85 2.87 22.31 19.33
CA THR A 85 3.01 21.35 20.43
C THR A 85 1.65 20.83 20.91
N ALA A 86 0.64 21.69 21.00
CA ALA A 86 -0.72 21.30 21.36
C ALA A 86 -1.32 20.36 20.31
N GLU A 87 -1.23 20.69 19.01
CA GLU A 87 -1.72 19.81 17.94
C GLU A 87 -1.01 18.45 17.91
N ALA A 88 0.31 18.43 18.15
CA ALA A 88 1.05 17.19 18.25
C ALA A 88 0.55 16.35 19.43
N LEU A 89 0.32 16.96 20.59
CA LEU A 89 -0.23 16.30 21.77
C LEU A 89 -1.64 15.76 21.51
N ASP A 90 -2.54 16.59 20.96
CA ASP A 90 -3.91 16.20 20.66
C ASP A 90 -3.96 15.00 19.69
N ARG A 91 -3.09 14.99 18.67
CA ARG A 91 -2.96 13.85 17.75
C ARG A 91 -2.49 12.58 18.44
N TRP A 92 -1.57 12.69 19.40
CA TRP A 92 -1.13 11.54 20.18
C TRP A 92 -2.24 11.02 21.10
N GLN A 93 -2.92 11.92 21.82
CA GLN A 93 -4.06 11.54 22.67
C GLN A 93 -5.19 10.90 21.86
N ALA A 94 -5.50 11.42 20.67
CA ALA A 94 -6.48 10.81 19.78
C ALA A 94 -6.08 9.39 19.34
N ARG A 95 -4.78 9.13 19.12
CA ARG A 95 -4.27 7.79 18.81
C ARG A 95 -4.34 6.85 20.01
N GLU A 96 -4.09 7.35 21.21
CA GLU A 96 -4.21 6.57 22.45
C GLU A 96 -5.67 6.19 22.74
N GLN A 97 -6.63 7.07 22.45
CA GLN A 97 -8.06 6.75 22.59
C GLN A 97 -8.53 5.59 21.69
N VAL A 98 -7.87 5.37 20.54
CA VAL A 98 -8.17 4.20 19.68
C VAL A 98 -7.75 2.90 20.37
N ASN A 99 -6.72 2.93 21.22
CA ASN A 99 -6.23 1.78 21.98
C ASN A 99 -6.94 1.66 23.33
N HIS A 100 -8.25 1.45 23.32
CA HIS A 100 -9.00 1.07 24.51
C HIS A 100 -8.70 -0.39 24.89
N LEU A 101 -7.54 -0.61 25.52
CA LEU A 101 -7.30 -1.86 26.23
C LEU A 101 -8.30 -1.95 27.40
N PRO A 102 -8.91 -3.11 27.66
CA PRO A 102 -9.73 -3.31 28.85
C PRO A 102 -8.94 -2.99 30.11
N ASP A 103 -9.61 -2.48 31.14
CA ASP A 103 -8.97 -2.33 32.45
C ASP A 103 -8.62 -3.70 33.03
N PHE A 104 -7.34 -4.07 32.92
CA PHE A 104 -6.79 -5.32 33.43
C PHE A 104 -6.59 -5.32 34.95
N THR A 105 -6.84 -4.19 35.63
CA THR A 105 -6.74 -4.09 37.09
C THR A 105 -7.90 -4.82 37.78
N ASN A 106 -9.03 -5.00 37.10
CA ASN A 106 -10.15 -5.80 37.58
C ASN A 106 -10.20 -7.17 36.87
N PRO A 107 -9.87 -8.28 37.56
CA PRO A 107 -9.81 -9.61 36.93
C PRO A 107 -11.16 -10.08 36.38
N ALA A 108 -12.29 -9.62 36.94
CA ALA A 108 -13.61 -9.98 36.45
C ALA A 108 -13.95 -9.27 35.13
N VAL A 109 -13.52 -8.02 34.95
CA VAL A 109 -13.73 -7.27 33.69
C VAL A 109 -12.82 -7.83 32.60
N ALA A 110 -11.56 -8.13 32.93
CA ALA A 110 -10.62 -8.76 32.01
C ALA A 110 -11.12 -10.13 31.51
N ALA A 111 -11.65 -10.97 32.41
CA ALA A 111 -12.21 -12.28 32.05
C ALA A 111 -13.43 -12.17 31.12
N ARG A 112 -14.31 -11.17 31.34
CA ARG A 112 -15.46 -10.93 30.46
C ARG A 112 -15.03 -10.47 29.06
N ALA A 113 -14.08 -9.55 28.97
CA ALA A 113 -13.54 -9.10 27.67
C ALA A 113 -12.87 -10.25 26.90
N TRP A 114 -12.15 -11.13 27.61
CA TRP A 114 -11.59 -12.35 27.02
C TRP A 114 -12.66 -13.31 26.50
N ALA A 115 -13.71 -13.56 27.28
CA ALA A 115 -14.81 -14.42 26.87
C ALA A 115 -15.49 -13.89 25.61
N GLU A 116 -15.79 -12.60 25.56
CA GLU A 116 -16.40 -11.95 24.39
C GLU A 116 -15.52 -12.08 23.14
N GLN A 117 -14.20 -11.80 23.26
CA GLN A 117 -13.26 -11.97 22.16
C GLN A 117 -13.16 -13.42 21.67
N PHE A 118 -13.19 -14.38 22.60
CA PHE A 118 -13.16 -15.79 22.26
C PHE A 118 -14.43 -16.24 21.52
N GLU A 119 -15.61 -15.79 21.97
CA GLU A 119 -16.89 -16.07 21.31
C GLU A 119 -16.95 -15.45 19.91
N GLN A 120 -16.51 -14.19 19.74
CA GLN A 120 -16.42 -13.54 18.43
C GLN A 120 -15.48 -14.29 17.49
N ARG A 121 -14.31 -14.70 17.99
CA ARG A 121 -13.35 -15.51 17.23
C ARG A 121 -13.96 -16.84 16.82
N GLN A 122 -14.61 -17.57 17.74
CA GLN A 122 -15.28 -18.82 17.41
C GLN A 122 -16.38 -18.64 16.37
N ALA A 123 -17.17 -17.57 16.47
CA ALA A 123 -18.21 -17.27 15.48
C ALA A 123 -17.60 -17.05 14.09
N ALA A 124 -16.51 -16.25 14.00
CA ALA A 124 -15.80 -16.02 12.75
C ALA A 124 -15.17 -17.31 12.19
N GLU A 125 -14.55 -18.13 13.03
CA GLU A 125 -13.98 -19.43 12.63
C GLU A 125 -15.07 -20.40 12.14
N LYS A 126 -16.24 -20.44 12.79
CA LYS A 126 -17.39 -21.23 12.32
C LYS A 126 -17.87 -20.77 10.96
N GLN A 127 -17.95 -19.46 10.72
CA GLN A 127 -18.29 -18.93 9.39
C GLN A 127 -17.26 -19.36 8.35
N LEU A 128 -15.95 -19.23 8.64
CA LEU A 128 -14.89 -19.68 7.74
C LEU A 128 -14.96 -21.20 7.47
N ALA A 129 -15.25 -22.01 8.49
CA ALA A 129 -15.39 -23.46 8.36
C ALA A 129 -16.55 -23.87 7.44
N LEU A 130 -17.65 -23.10 7.39
CA LEU A 130 -18.73 -23.33 6.43
C LEU A 130 -18.30 -23.06 4.98
N PHE A 131 -17.34 -22.15 4.76
CA PHE A 131 -16.81 -21.82 3.43
C PHE A 131 -15.58 -22.64 3.04
N ALA A 132 -14.87 -23.25 4.01
CA ALA A 132 -13.72 -24.12 3.79
C ALA A 132 -13.96 -25.27 2.79
N PRO A 133 -15.05 -26.07 2.88
CA PRO A 133 -15.27 -27.17 1.93
C PRO A 133 -15.57 -26.67 0.51
N LYS A 134 -16.13 -25.45 0.37
CA LYS A 134 -16.33 -24.82 -0.95
C LYS A 134 -14.99 -24.39 -1.56
N ALA A 135 -14.07 -23.86 -0.76
CA ALA A 135 -12.73 -23.50 -1.22
C ALA A 135 -11.88 -24.73 -1.59
N GLU A 136 -11.91 -25.77 -0.75
CA GLU A 136 -11.18 -27.03 -0.98
C GLU A 136 -11.67 -27.79 -2.21
N PHE A 137 -12.98 -27.78 -2.49
CA PHE A 137 -13.53 -28.39 -3.71
C PHE A 137 -12.94 -27.74 -4.97
N PHE A 138 -12.86 -26.41 -5.01
CA PHE A 138 -12.25 -25.69 -6.13
C PHE A 138 -10.75 -25.98 -6.24
N ASP A 139 -10.02 -26.06 -5.12
CA ASP A 139 -8.58 -26.34 -5.15
C ASP A 139 -8.27 -27.78 -5.62
N ARG A 140 -9.08 -28.77 -5.23
CA ARG A 140 -8.89 -30.18 -5.62
C ARG A 140 -9.31 -30.49 -7.06
N TYR A 141 -10.23 -29.72 -7.65
CA TYR A 141 -10.65 -29.88 -9.05
C TYR A 141 -9.81 -29.05 -10.04
N VAL A 142 -9.08 -28.05 -9.54
CA VAL A 142 -8.26 -27.13 -10.36
C VAL A 142 -6.81 -27.59 -10.51
N THR A 143 -6.37 -28.65 -9.82
CA THR A 143 -5.20 -29.47 -10.20
C THR A 143 -5.47 -30.24 -11.50
N VAL A 144 -5.71 -29.53 -12.59
CA VAL A 144 -5.72 -30.10 -13.93
C VAL A 144 -4.28 -30.05 -14.42
N ASP A 145 -3.65 -31.23 -14.58
CA ASP A 145 -2.30 -31.37 -15.16
C ASP A 145 -2.20 -30.81 -16.58
N GLU A 146 -3.33 -30.65 -17.28
CA GLU A 146 -3.39 -30.09 -18.62
C GLU A 146 -4.21 -28.79 -18.68
N SER A 147 -3.63 -27.74 -19.26
CA SER A 147 -4.32 -26.48 -19.52
C SER A 147 -5.63 -26.66 -20.32
N LEU A 148 -6.73 -26.10 -19.81
CA LEU A 148 -8.08 -26.30 -20.34
C LEU A 148 -8.38 -25.41 -21.55
N GLY A 149 -9.11 -25.93 -22.54
CA GLY A 149 -9.61 -25.15 -23.68
C GLY A 149 -10.86 -24.32 -23.33
N PHE A 150 -11.16 -23.31 -24.14
CA PHE A 150 -12.30 -22.39 -23.94
C PHE A 150 -13.65 -23.10 -23.68
N ARG A 151 -14.00 -24.10 -24.49
CA ARG A 151 -15.26 -24.86 -24.34
C ARG A 151 -15.31 -25.68 -23.06
N GLN A 152 -14.17 -26.24 -22.64
CA GLN A 152 -14.07 -27.03 -21.41
C GLN A 152 -14.34 -26.15 -20.19
N VAL A 153 -13.78 -24.93 -20.18
CA VAL A 153 -14.04 -23.93 -19.13
C VAL A 153 -15.51 -23.49 -19.12
N CYS A 154 -16.11 -23.26 -20.28
CA CYS A 154 -17.55 -22.91 -20.36
C CYS A 154 -18.44 -24.02 -19.79
N LYS A 155 -18.16 -25.29 -20.14
CA LYS A 155 -18.89 -26.45 -19.62
C LYS A 155 -18.74 -26.59 -18.11
N MET A 156 -17.53 -26.37 -17.59
CA MET A 156 -17.25 -26.42 -16.14
C MET A 156 -18.02 -25.34 -15.38
N LEU A 157 -18.07 -24.12 -15.91
CA LEU A 157 -18.74 -22.98 -15.29
C LEU A 157 -20.26 -22.95 -15.56
N LYS A 158 -20.80 -23.91 -16.34
CA LYS A 158 -22.17 -23.90 -16.86
C LYS A 158 -22.54 -22.55 -17.52
N ALA A 159 -21.56 -21.92 -18.17
CA ALA A 159 -21.72 -20.61 -18.79
C ALA A 159 -22.05 -20.76 -20.29
N LYS A 160 -22.97 -19.93 -20.80
CA LYS A 160 -23.25 -19.84 -22.23
C LYS A 160 -22.04 -19.26 -22.96
N GLU A 161 -21.59 -19.91 -24.03
CA GLU A 161 -20.35 -19.53 -24.73
C GLU A 161 -20.38 -18.08 -25.26
N THR A 162 -21.55 -17.59 -25.67
CA THR A 162 -21.74 -16.20 -26.14
C THR A 162 -21.46 -15.20 -25.03
N ASP A 163 -22.04 -15.46 -23.86
CA ASP A 163 -22.05 -14.52 -22.74
C ASP A 163 -20.68 -14.52 -22.06
N PHE A 164 -20.07 -15.69 -21.94
CA PHE A 164 -18.70 -15.82 -21.45
C PHE A 164 -17.69 -15.15 -22.39
N ARG A 165 -17.90 -15.25 -23.71
CA ARG A 165 -17.04 -14.56 -24.69
C ARG A 165 -17.19 -13.04 -24.60
N GLN A 166 -18.42 -12.53 -24.47
CA GLN A 166 -18.68 -11.11 -24.29
C GLN A 166 -18.03 -10.58 -23.00
N PHE A 167 -18.18 -11.30 -21.89
CA PHE A 167 -17.56 -10.96 -20.62
C PHE A 167 -16.03 -10.85 -20.68
N LEU A 168 -15.36 -11.78 -21.38
CA LEU A 168 -13.91 -11.73 -21.55
C LEU A 168 -13.44 -10.53 -22.38
N LEU A 169 -14.26 -10.07 -23.33
CA LEU A 169 -13.98 -8.90 -24.16
C LEU A 169 -14.22 -7.61 -23.39
N GLU A 170 -15.35 -7.49 -22.69
CA GLU A 170 -15.71 -6.30 -21.90
C GLU A 170 -14.68 -6.02 -20.81
N ARG A 171 -14.11 -7.07 -20.21
CA ARG A 171 -13.08 -6.95 -19.18
C ARG A 171 -11.65 -6.90 -19.71
N ASN A 172 -11.45 -6.79 -21.02
CA ASN A 172 -10.13 -6.79 -21.67
C ASN A 172 -9.26 -7.99 -21.24
N VAL A 173 -9.86 -9.16 -21.02
CA VAL A 173 -9.14 -10.38 -20.66
C VAL A 173 -8.61 -11.09 -21.92
N MET A 174 -9.43 -11.08 -22.97
CA MET A 174 -9.06 -11.55 -24.30
C MET A 174 -9.53 -10.56 -25.36
N TYR A 175 -8.87 -10.59 -26.51
CA TYR A 175 -9.24 -9.84 -27.71
C TYR A 175 -9.42 -10.79 -28.90
N ARG A 176 -10.07 -10.30 -29.97
CA ARG A 176 -10.26 -11.06 -31.21
C ARG A 176 -9.10 -10.82 -32.18
N ILE A 177 -8.54 -11.91 -32.71
CA ILE A 177 -7.54 -11.89 -33.78
C ILE A 177 -7.81 -13.05 -34.76
N ASN A 178 -7.93 -12.76 -36.06
CA ASN A 178 -8.15 -13.76 -37.12
C ASN A 178 -9.24 -14.80 -36.80
N ASN A 179 -10.41 -14.31 -36.36
CA ASN A 179 -11.56 -15.14 -35.95
C ASN A 179 -11.31 -16.08 -34.73
N SER A 180 -10.18 -15.90 -34.03
CA SER A 180 -9.79 -16.60 -32.81
C SER A 180 -9.70 -15.63 -31.61
N MET A 181 -9.77 -16.16 -30.40
CA MET A 181 -9.64 -15.38 -29.15
C MET A 181 -8.23 -15.53 -28.61
N ALA A 182 -7.54 -14.40 -28.40
CA ALA A 182 -6.19 -14.36 -27.84
C ALA A 182 -6.20 -13.61 -26.49
N PRO A 183 -5.49 -14.12 -25.47
CA PRO A 183 -5.38 -13.45 -24.17
C PRO A 183 -4.43 -12.25 -24.26
N HIS A 184 -4.70 -11.22 -23.46
CA HIS A 184 -3.77 -10.10 -23.32
C HIS A 184 -2.46 -10.54 -22.64
N GLN A 185 -1.34 -9.92 -23.04
CA GLN A 185 0.00 -10.21 -22.54
C GLN A 185 0.10 -10.14 -21.01
N GLN A 186 -0.64 -9.22 -20.38
CA GLN A 186 -0.69 -9.07 -18.93
C GLN A 186 -1.18 -10.34 -18.22
N HIS A 187 -2.13 -11.07 -18.82
CA HIS A 187 -2.67 -12.29 -18.24
C HIS A 187 -1.84 -13.53 -18.57
N ILE A 188 -1.09 -13.51 -19.67
CA ILE A 188 -0.05 -14.50 -19.97
C ILE A 188 1.09 -14.36 -18.94
N ALA A 189 1.60 -13.15 -18.74
CA ALA A 189 2.64 -12.85 -17.76
C ALA A 189 2.22 -13.19 -16.31
N ALA A 190 0.93 -13.03 -15.98
CA ALA A 190 0.38 -13.43 -14.69
C ALA A 190 0.24 -14.96 -14.50
N GLY A 191 0.55 -15.76 -15.52
CA GLY A 191 0.46 -17.22 -15.53
C GLY A 191 -0.99 -17.74 -15.58
N ARG A 192 -1.94 -16.93 -16.05
CA ARG A 192 -3.37 -17.29 -16.13
C ARG A 192 -3.70 -18.00 -17.45
N PHE A 193 -2.92 -17.75 -18.49
CA PHE A 193 -3.09 -18.35 -19.81
C PHE A 193 -1.77 -18.89 -20.34
N THR A 194 -1.85 -19.98 -21.10
CA THR A 194 -0.75 -20.52 -21.90
C THR A 194 -1.17 -20.56 -23.37
N LEU A 195 -0.24 -20.27 -24.28
CA LEU A 195 -0.46 -20.40 -25.71
C LEU A 195 0.14 -21.72 -26.17
N ARG A 196 -0.70 -22.64 -26.64
CA ARG A 196 -0.23 -23.87 -27.28
C ARG A 196 -0.17 -23.61 -28.78
N ALA A 197 1.06 -23.52 -29.31
CA ALA A 197 1.31 -23.49 -30.74
C ALA A 197 1.54 -24.92 -31.25
N GLY A 198 0.95 -25.25 -32.40
CA GLY A 198 1.12 -26.54 -33.06
C GLY A 198 0.98 -26.41 -34.57
N VAL A 199 1.42 -27.42 -35.32
CA VAL A 199 1.18 -27.53 -36.75
C VAL A 199 0.03 -28.51 -36.92
N GLY A 200 -1.08 -28.07 -37.51
CA GLY A 200 -2.21 -28.96 -37.81
C GLY A 200 -1.86 -29.92 -38.94
N GLU A 201 -2.66 -30.96 -39.13
CA GLU A 201 -2.50 -31.93 -40.23
C GLU A 201 -2.44 -31.28 -41.62
N ASN A 202 -3.02 -30.09 -41.77
CA ASN A 202 -2.99 -29.27 -42.99
C ASN A 202 -1.76 -28.36 -43.12
N ALA A 203 -0.67 -28.64 -42.40
CA ALA A 203 0.58 -27.85 -42.38
C ALA A 203 0.45 -26.37 -41.93
N HIS A 204 -0.73 -25.94 -41.48
CA HIS A 204 -0.94 -24.61 -40.92
C HIS A 204 -0.57 -24.57 -39.43
N THR A 205 0.23 -23.56 -39.06
CA THR A 205 0.53 -23.24 -37.67
C THR A 205 -0.71 -22.64 -36.99
N PHE A 206 -1.17 -23.28 -35.91
CA PHE A 206 -2.25 -22.76 -35.07
C PHE A 206 -1.69 -22.37 -33.71
N SER A 207 -2.19 -21.27 -33.15
CA SER A 207 -1.92 -20.85 -31.78
C SER A 207 -3.25 -20.78 -31.03
N GLN A 208 -3.41 -21.63 -30.02
CA GLN A 208 -4.64 -21.70 -29.24
C GLN A 208 -4.36 -21.34 -27.77
N ALA A 209 -5.15 -20.40 -27.25
CA ALA A 209 -5.12 -20.04 -25.84
C ALA A 209 -5.74 -21.14 -24.97
N ARG A 210 -5.03 -21.51 -23.91
CA ARG A 210 -5.48 -22.46 -22.89
C ARG A 210 -5.42 -21.81 -21.52
N PHE A 211 -6.36 -22.18 -20.66
CA PHE A 211 -6.49 -21.67 -19.31
C PHE A 211 -5.67 -22.55 -18.37
N THR A 212 -4.79 -21.94 -17.58
CA THR A 212 -4.07 -22.67 -16.52
C THR A 212 -4.99 -22.90 -15.33
N ALA A 213 -4.61 -23.80 -14.42
CA ALA A 213 -5.27 -23.98 -13.12
C ALA A 213 -5.56 -22.62 -12.43
N LYS A 214 -4.51 -21.79 -12.31
CA LYS A 214 -4.60 -20.42 -11.75
C LYS A 214 -5.56 -19.52 -12.54
N GLY A 215 -5.54 -19.62 -13.87
CA GLY A 215 -6.45 -18.88 -14.75
C GLY A 215 -7.91 -19.27 -14.57
N VAL A 216 -8.21 -20.55 -14.42
CA VAL A 216 -9.57 -21.07 -14.20
C VAL A 216 -10.11 -20.61 -12.85
N LYS A 217 -9.32 -20.73 -11.76
CA LYS A 217 -9.74 -20.23 -10.43
C LYS A 217 -10.05 -18.74 -10.46
N TRP A 218 -9.21 -17.96 -11.13
CA TRP A 218 -9.39 -16.51 -11.28
C TRP A 218 -10.61 -16.15 -12.14
N ILE A 219 -10.82 -16.83 -13.27
CA ILE A 219 -11.96 -16.54 -14.15
C ILE A 219 -13.28 -16.97 -13.49
N ALA A 220 -13.28 -18.07 -12.72
CA ALA A 220 -14.45 -18.59 -12.02
C ALA A 220 -14.94 -17.62 -10.94
N SER A 221 -14.03 -17.07 -10.12
CA SER A 221 -14.40 -16.08 -9.08
C SER A 221 -14.90 -14.77 -9.69
N LEU A 222 -14.26 -14.32 -10.78
CA LEU A 222 -14.72 -13.14 -11.51
C LEU A 222 -16.08 -13.35 -12.19
N TRP A 223 -16.30 -14.52 -12.78
CA TRP A 223 -17.57 -14.88 -13.40
C TRP A 223 -18.70 -14.98 -12.38
N ALA A 224 -18.45 -15.59 -11.22
CA ALA A 224 -19.42 -15.63 -10.12
C ALA A 224 -19.79 -14.23 -9.61
N SER A 225 -18.79 -13.34 -9.48
CA SER A 225 -19.02 -11.94 -9.12
C SER A 225 -19.82 -11.18 -10.18
N HIS A 226 -19.59 -11.49 -11.46
CA HIS A 226 -20.32 -10.89 -12.58
C HIS A 226 -21.78 -11.33 -12.63
N LEU A 227 -22.06 -12.61 -12.37
CA LEU A 227 -23.42 -13.14 -12.24
C LEU A 227 -24.16 -12.52 -11.03
N ALA A 228 -23.47 -12.30 -9.92
CA ALA A 228 -24.05 -11.62 -8.75
C ALA A 228 -24.39 -10.15 -9.04
N ALA A 229 -23.55 -9.45 -9.83
CA ALA A 229 -23.78 -8.05 -10.22
C ALA A 229 -24.82 -7.89 -11.34
N HIS A 230 -24.98 -8.89 -12.21
CA HIS A 230 -25.96 -8.92 -13.29
C HIS A 230 -26.83 -10.18 -13.20
N PRO A 231 -27.84 -10.21 -12.32
CA PRO A 231 -28.79 -11.32 -12.23
C PRO A 231 -29.76 -11.29 -13.42
N ARG A 232 -29.25 -11.39 -14.65
CA ARG A 232 -30.06 -11.61 -15.85
C ARG A 232 -29.99 -13.09 -16.21
N GLY A 233 -31.07 -13.81 -15.86
CA GLY A 233 -31.43 -15.06 -16.52
C GLY A 233 -31.11 -16.36 -15.80
N ALA A 234 -31.53 -16.51 -14.54
CA ALA A 234 -31.91 -17.84 -14.05
C ALA A 234 -33.35 -18.14 -14.52
N ALA A 235 -33.54 -18.32 -15.82
CA ALA A 235 -34.78 -18.86 -16.41
C ALA A 235 -34.54 -19.17 -17.89
N ALA A 236 -34.25 -20.43 -18.19
CA ALA A 236 -34.70 -21.23 -19.34
C ALA A 236 -33.94 -22.56 -19.34
#